data_AF-A0A2V8YJ03-F1
#
_entry.id   AF-A0A2V8YJ03-F1
#
_cell.length_a   1.000
_cell.length_b   1.000
_cell.length_c   1.000
_cell.angle_alpha   90.00
_cell.angle_beta   90.00
_cell.angle_gamma   90.00
#
_symmetry.space_group_name_H-M   'P 1'
#
loop_
_entity.id
_entity.type
_entity.pdbx_description
1 polymer ?
#
loop_
_entity_poly.entity_id
_entity_poly.type
_entity_poly.pdbx_seq_one_letter_code
_entity_poly.pdbx_strand_id
1 'polypeptide(L)'
;MAAVKATRIIPKQTSFRSPWQNGVAERWVGSCRRDLLDHIVALNERHLKRLLSEYVRYHHEDRTHLGLEKGTPEGRIRSQASGRVLSQERLGGLHHRYNRAA
;
A
#
# COMPACT_ATOMS: atom_id res chain seq x y z
N MET A 1 7.06 6.64 27.06
CA MET A 1 7.89 7.77 26.56
C MET A 1 9.40 7.51 26.60
N ALA A 2 9.94 6.63 27.45
CA ALA A 2 11.38 6.35 27.51
C ALA A 2 11.97 5.78 26.21
N ALA A 3 11.27 4.83 25.55
CA ALA A 3 11.76 4.20 24.32
C ALA A 3 11.92 5.17 23.13
N VAL A 4 10.98 6.09 22.91
CA VAL A 4 11.03 7.07 21.80
C VAL A 4 12.14 8.12 22.02
N LYS A 5 12.43 8.47 23.28
CA LYS A 5 13.53 9.40 23.61
C LYS A 5 14.91 8.80 23.27
N ALA A 6 15.04 7.47 23.26
CA ALA A 6 16.29 6.79 22.92
C ALA A 6 16.57 6.72 21.41
N THR A 7 15.55 6.87 20.55
CA THR A 7 15.67 6.65 19.10
C THR A 7 16.05 7.90 18.30
N ARG A 8 16.35 9.04 18.93
CA ARG A 8 16.57 10.36 18.28
C ARG A 8 15.42 10.80 17.35
N ILE A 9 14.23 10.21 17.51
CA ILE A 9 13.03 10.59 16.77
C ILE A 9 12.34 11.71 17.53
N ILE A 10 12.00 12.80 16.84
CA ILE A 10 11.23 13.91 17.41
C ILE A 10 9.74 13.59 17.23
N PRO A 11 9.00 13.23 18.29
CA PRO A 11 7.58 12.94 18.16
C PRO A 11 6.80 14.24 17.89
N LYS A 12 5.92 14.21 16.91
CA LYS A 12 4.94 15.26 16.66
C LYS A 12 3.60 14.84 17.25
N GLN A 13 3.12 15.58 18.26
CA GLN A 13 1.83 15.31 18.87
C GLN A 13 0.71 15.82 17.96
N THR A 14 -0.30 14.99 17.74
CA THR A 14 -1.57 15.37 17.14
C THR A 14 -2.62 15.54 18.23
N SER A 15 -3.53 16.49 18.03
CA SER A 15 -4.70 16.74 18.84
C SER A 15 -5.66 15.55 18.79
N PHE A 16 -6.40 15.36 19.88
CA PHE A 16 -7.35 14.26 20.00
C PHE A 16 -8.47 14.38 18.95
N ARG A 17 -8.76 13.27 18.24
CA ARG A 17 -9.79 13.20 17.18
C ARG A 17 -9.60 14.25 16.07
N SER A 18 -8.35 14.58 15.75
CA SER A 18 -8.00 15.52 14.68
C SER A 18 -7.31 14.84 13.50
N PRO A 19 -8.03 14.02 12.70
CA PRO A 19 -7.44 13.23 11.60
C PRO A 19 -6.74 14.11 10.55
N TRP A 20 -7.20 15.34 10.34
CA TRP A 20 -6.58 16.28 9.40
C TRP A 20 -5.13 16.63 9.73
N GLN A 21 -4.70 16.51 10.99
CA GLN A 21 -3.31 16.78 11.40
C GLN A 21 -2.33 15.67 11.00
N ASN A 22 -2.84 14.49 10.60
CA ASN A 22 -2.05 13.43 9.98
C ASN A 22 -2.72 12.92 8.69
N GLY A 23 -3.04 13.85 7.80
CA GLY A 23 -3.71 13.53 6.54
C GLY A 23 -2.98 12.49 5.67
N VAL A 24 -1.66 12.30 5.86
CA VAL A 24 -0.89 11.26 5.16
C VAL A 24 -1.31 9.87 5.63
N ALA A 25 -1.28 9.60 6.94
CA ALA A 25 -1.69 8.32 7.48
C ALA A 25 -3.18 8.04 7.20
N GLU A 26 -4.04 9.05 7.39
CA GLU A 26 -5.48 8.91 7.13
C GLU A 26 -5.77 8.58 5.65
N ARG A 27 -5.10 9.25 4.71
CA ARG A 27 -5.22 8.94 3.28
C ARG A 27 -4.74 7.53 2.96
N TRP A 28 -3.67 7.07 3.61
CA TRP A 28 -3.17 5.71 3.44
C TRP A 28 -4.18 4.68 3.93
N VAL A 29 -4.73 4.86 5.15
CA VAL A 29 -5.77 3.98 5.72
C VAL A 29 -7.00 3.96 4.82
N GLY A 30 -7.49 5.12 4.38
CA GLY A 30 -8.63 5.20 3.47
C GLY A 30 -8.39 4.58 2.09
N SER A 31 -7.13 4.52 1.63
CA SER A 31 -6.77 3.77 0.42
C SER A 31 -6.78 2.27 0.67
N CYS A 32 -6.16 1.80 1.76
CA CYS A 32 -6.17 0.39 2.13
C CYS A 32 -7.60 -0.15 2.32
N ARG A 33 -8.48 0.68 2.90
CA ARG A 33 -9.87 0.31 3.05
C ARG A 33 -10.58 0.12 1.71
N ARG A 34 -10.53 1.12 0.83
CA ARG A 34 -11.18 1.06 -0.50
C ARG A 34 -10.58 0.01 -1.42
N ASP A 35 -9.28 -0.19 -1.37
CA ASP A 35 -8.57 -1.08 -2.29
C ASP A 35 -8.56 -2.54 -1.80
N LEU A 36 -8.86 -2.82 -0.52
CA LEU A 36 -8.82 -4.16 0.06
C LEU A 36 -9.96 -4.45 1.05
N LEU A 37 -10.05 -3.70 2.16
CA LEU A 37 -10.86 -4.11 3.31
C LEU A 37 -12.38 -3.96 3.12
N ASP A 38 -12.82 -3.11 2.18
CA ASP A 38 -14.24 -3.02 1.81
C ASP A 38 -14.69 -4.21 0.93
N HIS A 39 -13.74 -5.03 0.43
CA HIS A 39 -14.01 -6.15 -0.46
C HIS A 39 -13.82 -7.54 0.18
N ILE A 40 -13.12 -7.61 1.32
CA ILE A 40 -12.75 -8.88 1.96
C ILE A 40 -13.11 -8.86 3.44
N VAL A 41 -13.77 -9.91 3.90
CA VAL A 41 -14.02 -10.14 5.33
C VAL A 41 -12.82 -10.88 5.94
N ALA A 42 -12.08 -10.20 6.82
CA ALA A 42 -10.99 -10.84 7.55
C ALA A 42 -11.55 -11.78 8.64
N LEU A 43 -11.24 -13.08 8.52
CA LEU A 43 -11.76 -14.12 9.41
C LEU A 43 -11.17 -14.10 10.82
N ASN A 44 -9.94 -13.62 10.96
CA ASN A 44 -9.25 -13.47 12.24
C ASN A 44 -8.06 -12.52 12.08
N GLU A 45 -7.39 -12.20 13.19
CA GLU A 45 -6.25 -11.28 13.22
C GLU A 45 -5.07 -11.76 12.35
N ARG A 46 -4.76 -13.05 12.36
CA ARG A 46 -3.67 -13.63 11.54
C ARG A 46 -3.98 -13.44 10.05
N HIS A 47 -5.23 -13.67 9.66
CA HIS A 47 -5.68 -13.46 8.30
C HIS A 47 -5.58 -11.98 7.92
N LEU A 48 -6.06 -11.06 8.76
CA LEU A 48 -5.96 -9.62 8.54
C LEU A 48 -4.51 -9.17 8.35
N LYS A 49 -3.61 -9.61 9.24
CA LYS A 49 -2.18 -9.29 9.15
C LYS A 49 -1.56 -9.75 7.83
N ARG A 50 -1.89 -10.97 7.38
CA ARG A 50 -1.43 -11.48 6.07
C ARG A 50 -1.93 -10.60 4.92
N LEU A 51 -3.22 -10.26 4.89
CA LEU A 51 -3.80 -9.41 3.85
C LEU A 51 -3.17 -8.00 3.84
N LEU A 52 -2.95 -7.41 5.01
CA LEU A 52 -2.30 -6.11 5.13
C LEU A 52 -0.83 -6.14 4.66
N SER A 53 -0.09 -7.21 4.97
CA SER A 53 1.27 -7.39 4.46
C SER A 53 1.29 -7.50 2.93
N GLU A 54 0.36 -8.24 2.33
CA GLU A 54 0.23 -8.32 0.87
C GLU A 54 -0.17 -6.96 0.27
N TYR A 55 -1.03 -6.19 0.94
CA TYR A 55 -1.43 -4.86 0.49
C TYR A 55 -0.29 -3.88 0.52
N VAL A 56 0.55 -3.89 1.57
CA VAL A 56 1.75 -3.04 1.64
C VAL A 56 2.67 -3.35 0.46
N ARG A 57 2.88 -4.63 0.15
CA ARG A 57 3.67 -5.04 -1.01
C ARG A 57 3.07 -4.52 -2.32
N TYR A 58 1.77 -4.74 -2.55
CA TYR A 58 1.06 -4.20 -3.71
C TYR A 58 1.18 -2.67 -3.80
N HIS A 59 1.05 -1.96 -2.68
CA HIS A 59 1.11 -0.50 -2.62
C HIS A 59 2.48 0.07 -3.02
N HIS A 60 3.57 -0.63 -2.70
CA HIS A 60 4.93 -0.22 -3.02
C HIS A 60 5.43 -0.72 -4.39
N GLU A 61 5.09 -1.94 -4.76
CA GLU A 61 5.58 -2.58 -6.00
C GLU A 61 4.74 -2.24 -7.23
N ASP A 62 3.41 -2.17 -7.08
CA ASP A 62 2.48 -2.26 -8.22
C ASP A 62 1.51 -1.08 -8.36
N ARG A 63 1.01 -0.54 -7.24
CA ARG A 63 0.06 0.58 -7.26
C ARG A 63 0.73 1.85 -7.78
N THR A 64 0.14 2.47 -8.79
CA THR A 64 0.64 3.73 -9.36
C THR A 64 0.25 4.92 -8.50
N HIS A 65 1.18 5.86 -8.31
CA HIS A 65 0.96 7.06 -7.51
C HIS A 65 1.07 8.32 -8.37
N LEU A 66 0.05 9.17 -8.37
CA LEU A 66 0.05 10.40 -9.17
C LEU A 66 1.18 11.36 -8.76
N GLY A 67 1.50 11.43 -7.48
CA GLY A 67 2.63 12.23 -6.98
C GLY A 67 4.01 11.69 -7.35
N LEU A 68 4.09 10.50 -7.95
CA LEU A 68 5.32 9.88 -8.47
C LEU A 68 5.26 9.73 -9.99
N GLU A 69 4.58 10.64 -10.69
CA GLU A 69 4.40 10.58 -12.16
C GLU A 69 3.79 9.26 -12.66
N LYS A 70 2.85 8.71 -11.89
CA LYS A 70 2.24 7.38 -12.11
C LYS A 70 3.23 6.21 -11.96
N GLY A 71 4.39 6.44 -11.36
CA GLY A 71 5.32 5.41 -10.91
C GLY A 71 4.88 4.72 -9.62
N THR A 72 5.73 3.83 -9.11
CA THR A 72 5.54 3.13 -7.83
C THR A 72 6.67 3.48 -6.86
N PRO A 73 6.46 3.40 -5.54
CA PRO A 73 7.48 3.73 -4.54
C PRO A 73 8.78 2.93 -4.68
N GLU A 74 8.69 1.66 -5.07
CA GLU A 74 9.87 0.82 -5.32
C GLU A 74 10.44 0.95 -6.75
N GLY A 75 9.97 1.92 -7.53
CA GLY A 75 10.57 2.24 -8.83
C GLY A 75 10.37 1.13 -9.87
N ARG A 76 9.13 0.66 -10.04
CA ARG A 76 8.80 -0.42 -10.99
C ARG A 76 9.38 -0.17 -12.38
N ILE A 77 10.15 -1.14 -12.88
CA ILE A 77 10.67 -1.16 -14.25
C ILE A 77 9.51 -1.26 -15.24
N ARG A 78 9.57 -0.44 -16.30
CA ARG A 78 8.57 -0.46 -17.38
C ARG A 78 8.58 -1.80 -18.10
N SER A 79 7.39 -2.34 -18.34
CA SER A 79 7.24 -3.53 -19.18
C SER A 79 7.66 -3.24 -20.62
N GLN A 80 8.05 -4.28 -21.36
CA GLN A 80 8.36 -4.15 -22.78
C GLN A 80 7.17 -3.60 -23.58
N ALA A 81 7.47 -3.01 -24.74
CA ALA A 81 6.46 -2.38 -25.60
C ALA A 81 5.61 -3.40 -26.36
N SER A 82 6.18 -4.55 -26.71
CA SER A 82 5.54 -5.64 -27.46
C SER A 82 5.67 -6.97 -26.70
N GLY A 83 5.09 -8.04 -27.24
CA GLY A 83 5.06 -9.35 -26.60
C GLY A 83 3.71 -9.68 -25.93
N ARG A 84 3.58 -10.95 -25.53
CA ARG A 84 2.37 -11.50 -24.88
C ARG A 84 2.17 -10.84 -23.52
N VAL A 85 0.93 -10.43 -23.23
CA VAL A 85 0.54 -9.89 -21.92
C VAL A 85 0.51 -11.03 -20.89
N LEU A 86 1.22 -10.84 -19.79
CA LEU A 86 1.24 -11.70 -18.61
C LEU A 86 0.46 -11.00 -17.50
N SER A 87 -0.54 -11.67 -16.96
CA SER A 87 -1.32 -11.22 -15.81
C SER A 87 -0.82 -11.91 -14.54
N GLN A 88 -0.61 -11.15 -13.49
CA GLN A 88 -0.24 -11.65 -12.17
C GLN A 88 -1.23 -11.13 -11.14
N GLU A 89 -1.91 -12.05 -10.47
CA GLU A 89 -2.87 -11.72 -9.43
C GLU A 89 -2.18 -11.12 -8.19
N ARG A 90 -2.87 -10.16 -7.58
CA ARG A 90 -2.52 -9.51 -6.31
C ARG A 90 -3.74 -9.49 -5.41
N LEU A 91 -3.51 -9.63 -4.09
CA LEU A 91 -4.56 -9.61 -3.07
C LEU A 91 -5.70 -10.60 -3.37
N GLY A 92 -5.35 -11.84 -3.70
CA GLY A 92 -6.32 -12.89 -4.04
C GLY A 92 -7.14 -12.60 -5.31
N GLY A 93 -6.57 -11.87 -6.27
CA GLY A 93 -7.22 -11.54 -7.54
C GLY A 93 -8.02 -10.24 -7.54
N LEU A 94 -8.08 -9.53 -6.41
CA LEU A 94 -8.74 -8.22 -6.34
C LEU A 94 -8.01 -7.17 -7.22
N HIS A 95 -6.70 -7.30 -7.34
CA HIS A 95 -5.86 -6.48 -8.21
C HIS A 95 -5.00 -7.33 -9.12
N HIS A 96 -4.52 -6.72 -10.20
CA HIS A 96 -3.68 -7.41 -11.19
C HIS A 96 -2.50 -6.55 -11.59
N ARG A 97 -1.34 -7.19 -11.70
CA ARG A 97 -0.16 -6.63 -12.36
C ARG A 97 -0.09 -7.22 -13.77
N TYR A 98 -0.04 -6.33 -14.76
CA TYR A 98 0.17 -6.71 -16.16
C TYR A 98 1.59 -6.36 -16.58
N ASN A 99 2.30 -7.34 -17.16
CA ASN A 99 3.59 -7.15 -17.82
C ASN A 99 3.55 -7.75 -19.23
N ARG A 100 4.61 -7.55 -20.02
CA ARG A 100 4.81 -8.25 -21.30
C ARG A 100 6.01 -9.18 -21.21
N ALA A 101 5.89 -10.37 -21.79
CA ALA A 101 6.98 -11.33 -21.94
C ALA A 101 8.09 -10.75 -22.84
N ALA A 102 9.33 -11.17 -22.57
CA ALA A 102 10.52 -10.80 -23.33
C ALA A 102 10.51 -11.35 -24.76
#